data_AF-A0A8X6KL19-F1
#
_entry.id   AF-A0A8X6KL19-F1
#
_cell.length_a   1.000
_cell.length_b   1.000
_cell.length_c   1.000
_cell.angle_alpha   90.00
_cell.angle_beta   90.00
_cell.angle_gamma   90.00
#
_symmetry.space_group_name_H-M   'P 1'
#
loop_
_entity.id
_entity.type
_entity.pdbx_description
1 polymer ?
#
loop_
_entity_poly.entity_id
_entity_poly.type
_entity_poly.pdbx_seq_one_letter_code
_entity_poly.pdbx_strand_id
1 'polypeptide(L)' 'MGNYRVLLLYSDIVEPQIIGDVLAPLLRIVDVTGQDGEIVCVKYDRPHYVHVSRKQIDSLEIVIRSHTGELIPFERGDPT' A
#
# COMPACT_ATOMS: atom_id res chain seq x y z
N MET A 1 -17.44 8.68 6.67
CA MET A 1 -16.51 8.41 5.54
C MET A 1 -15.15 8.96 5.94
N GLY A 2 -14.17 8.08 6.18
CA GLY A 2 -12.90 8.45 6.81
C GLY A 2 -12.07 9.37 5.92
N ASN A 3 -11.56 10.48 6.49
CA ASN A 3 -10.59 11.34 5.80
C ASN A 3 -9.21 10.68 5.88
N TYR A 4 -8.97 9.70 5.01
CA TYR A 4 -7.65 9.08 4.89
C TYR A 4 -6.78 9.98 4.03
N ARG A 5 -5.74 10.57 4.61
CA ARG A 5 -4.74 11.34 3.85
C ARG A 5 -3.66 10.45 3.24
N VAL A 6 -3.40 9.32 3.89
CA VAL A 6 -2.29 8.43 3.60
C VAL A 6 -2.73 6.98 3.79
N LEU A 7 -2.33 6.12 2.87
CA LEU A 7 -2.50 4.66 2.94
C LEU A 7 -1.14 3.97 3.05
N LEU A 8 -1.06 2.96 3.89
CA LEU A 8 0.10 2.09 4.03
C LEU A 8 -0.20 0.79 3.29
N LEU A 9 0.61 0.49 2.28
CA LEU A 9 0.53 -0.73 1.48
C LEU A 9 1.56 -1.72 2.00
N TYR A 10 1.09 -2.84 2.53
CA TYR A 10 1.92 -3.97 2.92
C TYR A 10 1.82 -5.07 1.89
N SER A 11 2.87 -5.87 1.73
CA SER A 11 2.81 -7.04 0.87
C SER A 11 3.66 -8.19 1.39
N ASP A 12 3.18 -9.41 1.20
CA ASP A 12 3.83 -10.64 1.64
C ASP A 12 5.13 -10.95 0.87
N ILE A 13 5.36 -10.30 -0.26
CA ILE A 13 6.60 -10.41 -1.04
C ILE A 13 7.75 -9.53 -0.52
N VAL A 14 7.48 -8.59 0.40
CA VAL A 14 8.50 -7.64 0.89
C VAL A 14 9.17 -8.19 2.14
N GLU A 15 10.50 -8.15 2.21
CA GLU A 15 11.21 -8.47 3.45
C GLU A 15 10.82 -7.46 4.55
N PRO A 16 10.50 -7.92 5.78
CA PRO A 16 10.18 -7.01 6.87
C PRO A 16 11.30 -6.02 7.14
N GLN A 17 10.96 -4.73 7.19
CA GLN A 17 11.88 -3.62 7.41
C GLN A 17 11.45 -2.79 8.63
N ILE A 18 12.40 -2.10 9.25
CA ILE A 18 12.14 -1.25 10.42
C ILE A 18 11.47 0.04 9.95
N ILE A 19 10.27 0.30 10.46
CA ILE A 19 9.48 1.50 10.17
C ILE A 19 9.02 2.07 11.50
N GLY A 20 9.61 3.19 11.91
CA GLY A 20 9.44 3.71 13.26
C GLY A 20 9.94 2.68 14.29
N ASP A 21 9.03 2.18 15.11
CA ASP A 21 9.26 1.18 16.16
C ASP A 21 8.77 -0.23 15.79
N VAL A 22 8.33 -0.45 14.56
CA VAL A 22 7.74 -1.72 14.10
C VAL A 22 8.57 -2.35 12.98
N LEU A 23 8.74 -3.68 13.02
CA LEU A 23 9.26 -4.47 11.91
C LEU A 23 8.09 -4.94 11.04
N ALA A 24 7.96 -4.45 9.80
CA ALA A 24 6.84 -4.79 8.94
C ALA A 24 7.19 -4.83 7.44
N PRO A 25 6.49 -5.65 6.64
CA PRO A 25 6.74 -5.78 5.20
C PRO A 25 6.01 -4.68 4.40
N LEU A 26 6.34 -3.42 4.68
CA LEU A 26 5.76 -2.27 3.99
C LEU A 26 6.33 -2.16 2.58
N LEU A 27 5.45 -2.12 1.59
CA LEU A 27 5.79 -1.89 0.20
C LEU A 27 5.92 -0.39 -0.09
N ARG A 28 4.92 0.41 0.34
CA ARG A 28 4.88 1.84 0.07
C ARG A 28 3.86 2.58 0.94
N ILE A 29 4.12 3.86 1.18
CA ILE A 29 3.16 4.83 1.68
C ILE A 29 2.66 5.66 0.49
N VAL A 30 1.34 5.74 0.30
CA VAL A 30 0.72 6.49 -0.79
C VAL A 30 -0.19 7.59 -0.26
N ASP A 31 -0.11 8.76 -0.87
CA ASP A 31 -1.01 9.87 -0.57
C ASP A 31 -2.37 9.64 -1.26
N VAL A 32 -3.44 9.85 -0.50
CA VAL A 32 -4.79 9.88 -1.06
C VAL A 32 -5.04 11.28 -1.61
N THR A 33 -5.23 11.36 -2.91
CA THR A 33 -5.57 12.60 -3.62
C THR A 33 -6.85 12.39 -4.42
N GLY A 34 -7.37 13.45 -5.03
CA GLY A 34 -8.64 13.40 -5.75
C GLY A 34 -9.87 13.57 -4.86
N GLN A 35 -11.04 13.47 -5.47
CA GLN A 35 -12.35 13.59 -4.83
C GLN A 35 -13.04 12.22 -4.63
N ASP A 36 -14.08 12.17 -3.80
CA ASP A 36 -14.86 10.94 -3.62
C ASP A 36 -15.45 10.48 -4.96
N GLY A 37 -15.23 9.20 -5.28
CA GLY A 37 -15.63 8.59 -6.56
C GLY A 37 -14.68 8.85 -7.74
N GLU A 38 -13.62 9.65 -7.56
CA GLU A 38 -12.59 9.85 -8.59
C GLU A 38 -11.59 8.70 -8.60
N ILE A 39 -11.29 8.15 -9.79
CA ILE A 39 -10.20 7.19 -9.97
C ILE A 39 -8.91 7.99 -10.18
N VAL A 40 -7.96 7.81 -9.27
CA VAL A 40 -6.64 8.46 -9.36
C VAL A 40 -5.59 7.45 -9.80
N CYS A 41 -4.87 7.78 -10.88
CA CYS A 41 -3.73 7.02 -11.36
C CYS A 41 -2.42 7.79 -11.06
N VAL A 42 -1.53 7.16 -10.30
CA VAL A 42 -0.24 7.77 -9.92
C VAL A 42 0.91 7.03 -10.59
N LYS A 43 1.71 7.75 -11.37
CA LYS A 43 2.99 7.27 -11.91
C LYS A 43 4.14 7.83 -11.08
N TYR A 44 5.07 6.96 -10.68
CA TYR A 44 6.25 7.33 -9.91
C TYR A 44 7.49 7.29 -10.80
N ASP A 45 8.05 8.46 -11.13
CA ASP A 45 9.26 8.54 -11.99
C ASP A 45 10.51 7.99 -11.31
N ARG A 46 10.55 8.03 -9.97
CA ARG A 46 11.60 7.42 -9.15
C ARG A 46 11.03 6.18 -8.45
N PRO A 47 11.34 4.96 -8.92
CA PRO A 47 10.87 3.74 -8.27
C PRO A 47 11.44 3.60 -6.85
N HIS A 48 10.64 3.02 -5.96
CA HIS A 48 11.08 2.67 -4.61
C HIS A 48 11.38 1.17 -4.61
N TYR A 49 12.66 0.84 -4.64
CA TYR A 49 13.10 -0.56 -4.59
C TYR A 49 13.11 -1.04 -3.15
N VAL A 50 12.54 -2.23 -2.92
CA VAL A 50 12.53 -2.93 -1.63
C VAL A 50 13.08 -4.33 -1.81
N HIS A 51 13.62 -4.89 -0.73
CA HIS A 51 14.06 -6.28 -0.73
C HIS A 51 12.85 -7.22 -0.77
N VAL A 52 12.96 -8.28 -1.56
CA VAL A 52 11.90 -9.27 -1.73
C VAL A 52 12.19 -10.53 -0.93
N SER A 53 11.17 -11.05 -0.25
CA SER A 53 11.25 -12.23 0.61
C SER A 53 11.36 -13.54 -0.18
N ARG A 54 11.02 -13.52 -1.48
CA ARG A 54 11.08 -14.67 -2.39
C ARG A 54 11.43 -14.24 -3.81
N LYS A 55 12.08 -15.15 -4.54
CA LYS A 55 12.54 -14.92 -5.93
C LYS A 55 11.50 -15.30 -6.98
N GLN A 56 10.65 -16.28 -6.69
CA GLN A 56 9.52 -16.69 -7.53
C GLN A 56 8.25 -16.17 -6.89
N ILE A 57 7.44 -15.45 -7.67
CA ILE A 57 6.21 -14.79 -7.21
C ILE A 57 5.10 -15.20 -8.19
N ASP A 58 4.27 -16.14 -7.76
CA ASP A 58 3.09 -16.57 -8.53
C ASP A 58 1.84 -15.77 -8.12
N SER A 59 1.79 -15.36 -6.86
CA SER A 59 0.77 -14.49 -6.28
C SER A 59 1.43 -13.47 -5.36
N LEU A 60 0.75 -12.35 -5.13
CA LEU A 60 1.11 -11.38 -4.11
C LEU A 60 -0.17 -10.91 -3.43
N GLU A 61 -0.09 -10.67 -2.13
CA GLU A 61 -1.15 -10.07 -1.34
C GLU A 61 -0.80 -8.60 -1.09
N ILE A 62 -1.78 -7.71 -1.24
CA ILE A 62 -1.67 -6.31 -0.82
C ILE A 62 -2.65 -6.07 0.32
N VAL A 63 -2.13 -5.65 1.47
CA VAL A 63 -2.94 -5.21 2.61
C VAL A 63 -2.86 -3.70 2.71
N ILE A 64 -4.01 -3.04 2.64
CA ILE A 64 -4.13 -1.58 2.71
C ILE A 64 -4.58 -1.19 4.12
N ARG A 65 -3.79 -0.33 4.76
CA ARG A 65 -4.11 0.21 6.09
C ARG A 65 -4.12 1.73 6.10
N SER A 66 -4.87 2.30 7.02
CA SER A 66 -4.80 3.72 7.33
C SER A 66 -3.47 4.06 8.02
N HIS A 67 -3.16 5.35 8.14
CA HIS A 67 -2.04 5.85 8.94
C HIS A 67 -2.04 5.43 10.42
N THR A 68 -3.20 5.02 10.97
CA THR A 68 -3.32 4.48 12.33
C THR A 68 -3.16 2.95 12.38
N GLY A 69 -2.94 2.30 11.23
CA GLY A 69 -2.79 0.85 11.13
C GLY A 69 -4.11 0.08 11.05
N GLU A 70 -5.25 0.77 10.97
CA GLU A 70 -6.56 0.14 10.79
C GLU A 70 -6.72 -0.39 9.36
N LEU A 71 -7.36 -1.56 9.22
CA LEU A 71 -7.69 -2.11 7.90
C LEU A 71 -8.72 -1.21 7.22
N ILE A 72 -8.44 -0.82 5.98
CA ILE A 72 -9.40 -0.07 5.18
C ILE A 72 -10.23 -1.06 4.36
N PRO A 73 -11.57 -1.07 4.53
CA PRO A 73 -12.42 -1.96 3.75
C PRO A 73 -12.38 -1.55 2.28
N PHE A 74 -12.20 -2.55 1.40
CA PHE A 74 -12.30 -2.34 -0.04
C PHE A 74 -13.78 -2.34 -0.44
N GLU A 75 -14.38 -1.15 -0.50
CA GLU A 75 -15.81 -1.01 -0.80
C GLU A 75 -16.10 -1.02 -2.31
N ARG A 76 -15.20 -0.47 -3.13
CA ARG A 76 -15.37 -0.28 -4.57
C ARG A 76 -14.02 -0.35 -5.28
N GLY A 77 -14.01 -0.95 -6.46
CA GLY A 77 -12.87 -0.94 -7.38
C GLY A 77 -13.38 -1.27 -8.78
N ASP A 78 -12.90 -0.52 -9.77
CA ASP A 78 -13.14 -0.82 -11.17
C ASP A 78 -11.90 -1.56 -11.71
N PRO A 79 -12.01 -2.84 -12.13
CA PRO A 79 -10.88 -3.60 -12.66
C PRO A 79 -10.48 -3.22 -14.10
N THR A 80 -11.16 -2.24 -14.70
CA THR A 80 -11.14 -1.96 -16.15
C THR A 80 -9.99 -1.06 -16.60
#